data_AF-A0A813GN26-F1
#
_entry.id   AF-A0A813GN26-F1
#
_cell.length_a   1.000
_cell.length_b   1.000
_cell.length_c   1.000
_cell.angle_alpha   90.00
_cell.angle_beta   90.00
_cell.angle_gamma   90.00
#
_symmetry.space_group_name_H-M   'P 1'
#
loop_
_entity.id
_entity.type
_entity.pdbx_description
1 polymer ?
#
loop_
_entity_poly.entity_id
_entity_poly.type
_entity_poly.pdbx_seq_one_letter_code
_entity_poly.pdbx_strand_id
1 'polypeptide(L)'
;MTAACARCLCPLAPAGPSVVWPYACECGEGYCSEGCRSAADVGHRALCAAALPIEKAQALRSLRSLLQELPNVCEAFEAVLLLLAAATAGSKTPQIPGAPEQEPESGQVPTGPRLWSLVQGLAGAPWWETLSLPPPMVSEAQAITARVLEFIQAVLSEEELVGDLSVGDLAMLVGQVRMNAVEAIVPPAEADAQGEQLQPAEGLALHLVASTVNHACEPNCALQSGLALAEIRGWAVLQALRPLAEGEEVSIEYVGRGADRHDELLEQWGFDCACRHCG
;
A
#
# COMPACT_ATOMS: atom_id res chain seq x y z
N MET A 1 -19.73 -9.21 -2.71
CA MET A 1 -18.74 -8.15 -2.97
C MET A 1 -19.04 -7.56 -4.33
N THR A 2 -19.25 -6.24 -4.39
CA THR A 2 -19.26 -5.49 -5.66
C THR A 2 -17.84 -5.48 -6.21
N ALA A 3 -17.65 -5.84 -7.48
CA ALA A 3 -16.33 -5.75 -8.10
C ALA A 3 -15.92 -4.27 -8.19
N ALA A 4 -14.65 -3.97 -7.94
CA ALA A 4 -14.09 -2.62 -8.08
C ALA A 4 -12.99 -2.60 -9.14
N CYS A 5 -12.82 -1.44 -9.77
CA CYS A 5 -11.76 -1.18 -10.72
C CYS A 5 -10.42 -1.37 -10.00
N ALA A 6 -9.57 -2.28 -10.46
CA ALA A 6 -8.31 -2.56 -9.80
C ALA A 6 -7.31 -1.38 -9.81
N ARG A 7 -7.59 -0.31 -10.57
CA ARG A 7 -6.76 0.91 -10.61
C ARG A 7 -7.30 2.05 -9.76
N CYS A 8 -8.46 2.59 -10.12
CA CYS A 8 -9.00 3.80 -9.48
C CYS A 8 -9.98 3.48 -8.34
N LEU A 9 -10.17 2.19 -8.04
CA LEU A 9 -11.05 1.67 -7.00
C LEU A 9 -12.51 2.14 -7.15
N CYS A 10 -12.89 2.68 -8.31
CA CYS A 10 -14.30 2.98 -8.55
C CYS A 10 -15.06 1.65 -8.71
N PRO A 11 -16.31 1.56 -8.24
CA PRO A 11 -17.05 0.32 -8.38
C PRO A 11 -17.32 0.04 -9.85
N LEU A 12 -17.36 -1.24 -10.19
CA LEU A 12 -17.69 -1.71 -11.53
C LEU A 12 -19.17 -2.14 -11.53
N ALA A 13 -19.92 -1.75 -12.57
CA ALA A 13 -21.35 -2.03 -12.70
C ALA A 13 -21.66 -3.53 -12.60
N PRO A 14 -22.51 -4.01 -11.67
CA PRO A 14 -22.58 -5.41 -11.25
C PRO A 14 -22.51 -6.39 -12.42
N ALA A 15 -21.49 -7.27 -12.38
CA ALA A 15 -21.40 -8.35 -13.34
C ALA A 15 -22.57 -9.32 -13.07
N GLY A 16 -23.58 -9.30 -13.94
CA GLY A 16 -24.47 -10.45 -14.06
C GLY A 16 -23.65 -11.72 -14.38
N PRO A 17 -24.24 -12.92 -14.26
CA PRO A 17 -23.53 -14.20 -14.42
C PRO A 17 -22.86 -14.41 -15.80
N SER A 18 -23.07 -13.49 -16.74
CA SER A 18 -22.54 -13.48 -18.10
C SER A 18 -21.83 -12.18 -18.52
N VAL A 19 -21.62 -11.23 -17.60
CA VAL A 19 -20.99 -9.95 -17.94
C VAL A 19 -19.47 -10.12 -17.94
N VAL A 20 -18.89 -10.14 -19.14
CA VAL A 20 -17.46 -9.94 -19.36
C VAL A 20 -17.21 -8.44 -19.25
N TRP A 21 -16.39 -8.02 -18.28
CA TRP A 21 -15.99 -6.61 -18.21
C TRP A 21 -15.26 -6.25 -19.51
N PRO A 22 -15.68 -5.19 -20.23
CA PRO A 22 -15.07 -4.84 -21.51
C PRO A 22 -13.57 -4.52 -21.38
N TYR A 23 -13.14 -4.15 -20.17
CA TYR A 23 -11.75 -3.91 -19.82
C TYR A 23 -11.32 -4.86 -18.70
N ALA A 24 -11.45 -6.16 -18.88
CA ALA A 24 -10.83 -7.16 -18.01
C ALA A 24 -9.39 -7.46 -18.43
N CYS A 25 -8.54 -7.75 -17.46
CA CYS A 25 -7.28 -8.46 -17.67
C CYS A 25 -7.54 -9.97 -17.71
N GLU A 26 -6.69 -10.73 -18.39
CA GLU A 26 -6.79 -12.20 -18.46
C GLU A 26 -6.63 -12.87 -17.09
N CYS A 27 -6.06 -12.18 -16.10
CA CYS A 27 -6.03 -12.65 -14.71
C CYS A 27 -7.38 -12.53 -13.98
N GLY A 28 -8.38 -11.90 -14.58
CA GLY A 28 -9.71 -11.67 -13.99
C GLY A 28 -9.92 -10.31 -13.32
N GLU A 29 -8.89 -9.46 -13.22
CA GLU A 29 -9.07 -8.09 -12.73
C GLU A 29 -9.88 -7.25 -13.72
N GLY A 30 -10.84 -6.49 -13.20
CA GLY A 30 -11.68 -5.59 -13.99
C GLY A 30 -11.23 -4.13 -13.89
N TYR A 31 -11.40 -3.38 -14.98
CA TYR A 31 -11.18 -1.94 -15.04
C TYR A 31 -12.41 -1.21 -15.57
N CYS A 32 -12.65 0.02 -15.11
CA CYS A 32 -13.81 0.81 -15.53
C CYS A 32 -13.66 1.43 -16.93
N SER A 33 -12.43 1.49 -17.45
CA SER A 33 -12.12 2.07 -18.77
C SER A 33 -10.84 1.48 -19.34
N GLU A 34 -10.66 1.59 -20.65
CA GLU A 34 -9.38 1.28 -21.31
C GLU A 34 -8.24 2.14 -20.74
N GLY A 35 -8.54 3.39 -20.40
CA GLY A 35 -7.61 4.28 -19.70
C GLY A 35 -7.17 3.71 -18.37
N CYS A 36 -8.08 3.21 -17.54
CA CYS A 36 -7.74 2.56 -16.27
C CYS A 36 -7.03 1.22 -16.43
N ARG A 37 -7.31 0.44 -17.49
CA ARG A 37 -6.60 -0.79 -17.81
C ARG A 37 -5.18 -0.51 -18.29
N SER A 38 -5.03 0.43 -19.22
CA SER A 38 -3.73 0.86 -19.76
C SER A 38 -2.90 1.60 -18.71
N ALA A 39 -3.55 2.37 -17.83
CA ALA A 39 -2.95 3.02 -16.69
C ALA A 39 -2.98 2.16 -15.42
N ALA A 40 -3.38 0.89 -15.51
CA ALA A 40 -3.22 -0.06 -14.41
C ALA A 40 -1.76 0.01 -13.97
N ASP A 41 -1.54 0.04 -12.66
CA ASP A 41 -0.25 0.42 -12.13
C ASP A 41 0.84 -0.51 -12.69
N VAL A 42 2.04 0.05 -12.81
CA VAL A 42 3.29 -0.66 -13.07
C VAL A 42 3.36 -1.94 -12.23
N GLY A 43 2.92 -1.88 -10.96
CA GLY A 43 2.81 -3.04 -10.07
C GLY A 43 1.89 -4.16 -10.56
N HIS A 44 0.67 -3.86 -11.03
CA HIS A 44 -0.22 -4.90 -11.57
C HIS A 44 0.40 -5.59 -12.78
N ARG A 45 0.93 -4.81 -13.74
CA ARG A 45 1.55 -5.39 -14.95
C ARG A 45 2.72 -6.30 -14.61
N ALA A 46 3.55 -5.91 -13.64
CA ALA A 46 4.68 -6.70 -13.18
C ALA A 46 4.25 -7.97 -12.41
N LEU A 47 3.06 -7.99 -11.81
CA LEU A 47 2.54 -9.09 -10.99
C LEU A 47 1.32 -9.80 -11.62
N CYS A 48 1.02 -9.55 -12.89
CA CYS A 48 -0.12 -10.17 -13.53
C CYS A 48 0.22 -11.62 -13.89
N ALA A 49 -0.39 -12.58 -13.18
CA ALA A 49 -0.13 -14.00 -13.39
C ALA A 49 -0.44 -14.51 -14.81
N ALA A 50 -1.29 -13.80 -15.56
CA ALA A 50 -1.58 -14.12 -16.96
C ALA A 50 -0.52 -13.55 -17.93
N ALA A 51 0.17 -12.48 -17.55
CA ALA A 51 1.24 -11.87 -18.35
C ALA A 51 2.63 -12.46 -18.04
N LEU A 52 2.78 -13.12 -16.88
CA LEU A 52 4.05 -13.69 -16.43
C LEU A 52 4.35 -15.05 -17.09
N PRO A 53 5.64 -15.38 -17.32
CA PRO A 53 6.05 -16.75 -17.66
C PRO A 53 5.52 -17.76 -16.65
N ILE A 54 5.24 -18.99 -17.09
CA ILE A 54 4.58 -20.05 -16.29
C ILE A 54 5.25 -20.23 -14.92
N GLU A 55 6.58 -20.27 -14.88
CA GLU A 55 7.36 -20.45 -13.65
C GLU A 55 7.18 -19.27 -12.68
N LYS A 56 7.28 -18.02 -13.16
CA LYS A 56 7.05 -16.81 -12.36
C LYS A 56 5.59 -16.74 -11.89
N ALA A 57 4.63 -17.09 -12.75
CA ALA A 57 3.23 -17.14 -12.38
C ALA A 57 2.94 -18.20 -11.30
N GLN A 58 3.62 -19.34 -11.34
CA GLN A 58 3.53 -20.37 -10.29
C GLN A 58 4.14 -19.89 -8.98
N ALA A 59 5.32 -19.25 -9.02
CA ALA A 59 5.95 -18.66 -7.84
C ALA A 59 5.04 -17.60 -7.18
N LEU A 60 4.42 -16.72 -7.98
CA LEU A 60 3.46 -15.73 -7.49
C LEU A 60 2.23 -16.37 -6.82
N ARG A 61 1.68 -17.45 -7.39
CA ARG A 61 0.57 -18.18 -6.76
C ARG A 61 0.98 -18.82 -5.43
N SER A 62 2.17 -19.41 -5.37
CA SER A 62 2.71 -19.97 -4.13
C SER A 62 2.97 -18.90 -3.07
N LEU A 63 3.47 -17.73 -3.47
CA LEU A 63 3.63 -16.57 -2.60
C LEU A 63 2.28 -16.15 -1.99
N ARG A 64 1.26 -15.92 -2.82
CA ARG A 64 -0.07 -15.53 -2.35
C ARG A 64 -0.70 -16.57 -1.42
N SER A 65 -0.53 -17.86 -1.73
CA SER A 65 -0.98 -18.94 -0.85
C SER A 65 -0.29 -18.89 0.51
N LEU A 66 1.02 -18.61 0.55
CA LEU A 66 1.77 -18.48 1.80
C LEU A 66 1.32 -17.25 2.59
N LEU A 67 1.10 -16.11 1.94
CA LEU A 67 0.65 -14.88 2.61
C LEU A 67 -0.74 -15.02 3.24
N GLN A 68 -1.63 -15.82 2.64
CA GLN A 68 -2.95 -16.13 3.22
C GLN A 68 -2.88 -16.87 4.56
N GLU A 69 -1.77 -17.56 4.85
CA GLU A 69 -1.54 -18.19 6.16
C GLU A 69 -1.10 -17.17 7.23
N LEU A 70 -0.89 -15.91 6.85
CA LEU A 70 -0.38 -14.83 7.70
C LEU A 70 -1.37 -13.65 7.80
N PRO A 71 -2.61 -13.86 8.30
CA PRO A 71 -3.68 -12.87 8.18
C PRO A 71 -3.34 -11.50 8.79
N ASN A 72 -2.52 -11.45 9.83
CA ASN A 72 -2.17 -10.19 10.52
C ASN A 72 -1.14 -9.32 9.77
N VAL A 73 -0.46 -9.88 8.75
CA VAL A 73 0.60 -9.17 7.99
C VAL A 73 0.49 -9.35 6.48
N CYS A 74 -0.46 -10.15 6.01
CA CYS A 74 -0.69 -10.44 4.59
C CYS A 74 -0.79 -9.15 3.76
N GLU A 75 -1.63 -8.20 4.19
CA GLU A 75 -1.86 -6.96 3.45
C GLU A 75 -0.59 -6.09 3.38
N ALA A 76 0.23 -6.06 4.44
CA ALA A 76 1.51 -5.35 4.44
C ALA A 76 2.51 -6.01 3.47
N PHE A 77 2.57 -7.34 3.43
CA PHE A 77 3.39 -8.06 2.45
C PHE A 77 2.93 -7.82 1.01
N GLU A 78 1.62 -7.86 0.74
CA GLU A 78 1.06 -7.56 -0.60
C GLU A 78 1.36 -6.11 -1.02
N ALA A 79 1.23 -5.16 -0.11
CA ALA A 79 1.60 -3.76 -0.35
C ALA A 79 3.10 -3.61 -0.65
N VAL A 80 3.97 -4.29 0.10
CA VAL A 80 5.42 -4.31 -0.16
C VAL A 80 5.73 -4.95 -1.52
N LEU A 81 5.07 -6.04 -1.87
CA LEU A 81 5.23 -6.69 -3.17
C LEU A 81 4.85 -5.75 -4.32
N LEU A 82 3.73 -5.03 -4.19
CA LEU A 82 3.29 -4.02 -5.16
C LEU A 82 4.30 -2.87 -5.28
N LEU A 83 4.83 -2.38 -4.15
CA LEU A 83 5.85 -1.33 -4.13
C LEU A 83 7.15 -1.78 -4.81
N LEU A 84 7.62 -3.00 -4.52
CA LEU A 84 8.80 -3.59 -5.17
C LEU A 84 8.57 -3.74 -6.67
N ALA A 85 7.41 -4.25 -7.07
CA ALA A 85 7.04 -4.43 -8.48
C ALA A 85 6.89 -3.10 -9.24
N ALA A 86 6.39 -2.05 -8.56
CA ALA A 86 6.31 -0.71 -9.13
C ALA A 86 7.69 -0.07 -9.29
N ALA A 87 8.56 -0.24 -8.29
CA ALA A 87 9.93 0.30 -8.32
C ALA A 87 10.79 -0.39 -9.40
N THR A 88 10.62 -1.69 -9.58
CA THR A 88 11.33 -2.42 -10.63
C THR A 88 10.91 -1.95 -12.01
N ALA A 89 9.62 -2.00 -12.33
CA ALA A 89 9.18 -1.59 -13.65
C ALA A 89 9.19 -0.06 -13.90
N GLY A 90 9.30 0.79 -12.86
CA GLY A 90 9.60 2.21 -12.98
C GLY A 90 11.05 2.51 -13.44
N SER A 91 11.97 1.58 -13.26
CA SER A 91 13.34 1.65 -13.82
C SER A 91 13.36 1.46 -15.34
N LYS A 92 12.25 1.00 -15.93
CA LYS A 92 12.04 0.84 -17.36
C LYS A 92 11.06 1.90 -17.83
N THR A 93 11.51 3.16 -17.95
CA THR A 93 10.67 4.21 -18.56
C THR A 93 10.31 3.77 -19.98
N PRO A 94 9.03 3.74 -20.38
CA PRO A 94 8.69 3.42 -21.76
C PRO A 94 9.25 4.52 -22.67
N GLN A 95 10.17 4.17 -23.57
CA GLN A 95 10.52 5.05 -24.68
C GLN A 95 9.26 5.26 -25.51
N ILE A 96 8.73 6.49 -25.49
CA ILE A 96 7.65 6.89 -26.40
C ILE A 96 8.25 6.86 -27.81
N PRO A 97 7.76 6.03 -28.74
CA PRO A 97 8.28 6.00 -30.10
C PRO A 97 8.09 7.38 -30.77
N GLY A 98 9.20 8.07 -31.05
CA GLY A 98 9.20 9.38 -31.72
C GLY A 98 9.40 10.61 -30.83
N ALA A 99 9.63 10.45 -29.52
CA ALA A 99 10.12 11.58 -28.71
C ALA A 99 11.60 11.84 -29.02
N PRO A 100 12.02 13.10 -29.28
CA PRO A 100 13.42 13.42 -29.54
C PRO A 100 14.29 13.05 -28.34
N GLU A 101 15.42 12.38 -28.58
CA GLU A 101 16.46 12.16 -27.56
C GLU A 101 16.92 13.53 -27.03
N GLN A 102 16.48 13.89 -25.83
CA GLN A 102 17.05 15.01 -25.09
C GLN A 102 18.23 14.49 -24.31
N GLU A 103 19.44 14.94 -24.67
CA GLU A 103 20.62 14.71 -23.84
C GLU A 103 20.37 15.28 -22.43
N PRO A 104 20.73 14.54 -21.36
CA PRO A 104 20.48 14.99 -20.00
C PRO A 104 21.31 16.22 -19.69
N GLU A 105 20.65 17.36 -19.43
CA GLU A 105 21.32 18.56 -18.93
C GLU A 105 22.03 18.25 -17.60
N SER A 106 23.29 18.67 -17.51
CA SER A 106 24.13 18.49 -16.32
C SER A 106 23.46 19.12 -15.10
N GLY A 107 22.91 18.28 -14.22
CA GLY A 107 22.15 18.71 -13.04
C GLY A 107 20.89 17.88 -12.74
N GLN A 108 20.54 16.91 -13.58
CA GLN A 108 19.38 16.05 -13.32
C GLN A 108 19.57 15.16 -12.08
N VAL A 109 18.61 15.28 -11.16
CA VAL A 109 18.37 14.38 -10.03
C VAL A 109 18.24 12.95 -10.56
N PRO A 110 18.84 11.92 -9.91
CA PRO A 110 18.81 10.56 -10.41
C PRO A 110 17.40 10.10 -10.76
N THR A 111 17.19 9.67 -11.99
CA THR A 111 15.96 9.02 -12.44
C THR A 111 15.84 7.67 -11.74
N GLY A 112 14.93 7.63 -10.77
CA GLY A 112 14.58 6.47 -9.96
C GLY A 112 14.80 6.77 -8.49
N PRO A 113 13.76 7.12 -7.70
CA PRO A 113 13.88 6.94 -6.26
C PRO A 113 14.17 5.46 -6.04
N ARG A 114 15.35 5.12 -5.49
CA ARG A 114 15.54 3.80 -4.90
C ARG A 114 14.35 3.65 -3.95
N LEU A 115 13.51 2.63 -4.10
CA LEU A 115 12.33 2.41 -3.25
C LEU A 115 12.61 2.71 -1.76
N TRP A 116 13.86 2.45 -1.34
CA TRP A 116 14.39 2.73 -0.02
C TRP A 116 14.26 4.19 0.40
N SER A 117 14.47 5.17 -0.49
CA SER A 117 14.31 6.59 -0.15
C SER A 117 12.86 6.97 0.17
N LEU A 118 11.87 6.20 -0.33
CA LEU A 118 10.45 6.49 -0.09
C LEU A 118 9.99 6.04 1.30
N VAL A 119 10.61 4.99 1.83
CA VAL A 119 10.33 4.48 3.19
C VAL A 119 11.42 4.89 4.20
N GLN A 120 12.49 5.51 3.73
CA GLN A 120 13.55 6.01 4.59
C GLN A 120 13.01 7.09 5.53
N GLY A 121 13.16 6.86 6.83
CA GLY A 121 12.67 7.77 7.87
C GLY A 121 11.25 7.47 8.35
N LEU A 122 10.54 6.52 7.74
CA LEU A 122 9.32 5.98 8.34
C LEU A 122 9.67 5.17 9.58
N ALA A 123 8.90 5.37 10.65
CA ALA A 123 8.99 4.55 11.85
C ALA A 123 8.78 3.09 11.48
N GLY A 124 9.60 2.20 12.03
CA GLY A 124 9.50 0.79 11.72
C GLY A 124 10.47 -0.04 12.52
N ALA A 125 10.09 -1.30 12.66
CA ALA A 125 10.92 -2.39 13.14
C ALA A 125 10.65 -3.59 12.21
N PRO A 126 11.44 -4.67 12.27
CA PRO A 126 11.05 -5.90 11.59
C PRO A 126 9.64 -6.32 12.00
N TRP A 127 8.81 -6.79 11.07
CA TRP A 127 7.37 -6.99 11.33
C TRP A 127 7.05 -7.88 12.55
N TRP A 128 7.91 -8.85 12.89
CA TRP A 128 7.75 -9.66 14.10
C TRP A 128 7.93 -8.87 15.40
N GLU A 129 8.74 -7.81 15.41
CA GLU A 129 8.84 -6.88 16.55
C GLU A 129 7.61 -5.99 16.63
N THR A 130 7.04 -5.58 15.50
CA THR A 130 5.79 -4.80 15.47
C THR A 130 4.57 -5.57 16.00
N LEU A 131 4.69 -6.90 16.11
CA LEU A 131 3.69 -7.79 16.71
C LEU A 131 4.08 -8.27 18.12
N SER A 132 5.23 -7.82 18.64
CA SER A 132 5.78 -8.27 19.92
C SER A 132 5.85 -9.81 20.05
N LEU A 133 6.26 -10.51 18.98
CA LEU A 133 6.27 -11.98 18.97
C LEU A 133 7.27 -12.54 19.99
N PRO A 134 6.95 -13.64 20.68
CA PRO A 134 7.88 -14.31 21.58
C PRO A 134 9.03 -14.99 20.79
N PRO A 135 10.20 -15.23 21.40
CA PRO A 135 11.40 -15.68 20.69
C PRO A 135 11.24 -16.93 19.78
N PRO A 136 10.48 -17.97 20.17
CA PRO A 136 10.25 -19.12 19.28
C PRO A 136 9.51 -18.73 17.99
N MET A 137 8.53 -17.82 18.09
CA MET A 137 7.75 -17.34 16.95
C MET A 137 8.55 -16.36 16.08
N VAL A 138 9.52 -15.64 16.65
CA VAL A 138 10.45 -14.80 15.87
C VAL A 138 11.27 -15.65 14.90
N SER A 139 11.73 -16.82 15.32
CA SER A 139 12.50 -17.73 14.45
C SER A 139 11.65 -18.25 13.29
N GLU A 140 10.39 -18.57 13.55
CA GLU A 140 9.42 -18.97 12.54
C GLU A 140 9.09 -17.82 11.56
N ALA A 141 8.87 -16.61 12.09
CA ALA A 141 8.64 -15.40 11.31
C ALA A 141 9.81 -15.10 10.36
N GLN A 142 11.06 -15.27 10.83
CA GLN A 142 12.26 -15.12 10.00
C GLN A 142 12.31 -16.16 8.88
N ALA A 143 12.02 -17.43 9.18
CA ALA A 143 11.99 -18.50 8.18
C ALA A 143 10.92 -18.27 7.11
N ILE A 144 9.73 -17.82 7.51
CA ILE A 144 8.63 -17.46 6.61
C ILE A 144 9.04 -16.26 5.74
N THR A 145 9.66 -15.24 6.33
CA THR A 145 10.14 -14.06 5.59
C THR A 145 11.20 -14.44 4.55
N ALA A 146 12.11 -15.36 4.89
CA ALA A 146 13.08 -15.88 3.93
C ALA A 146 12.41 -16.59 2.75
N ARG A 147 11.39 -17.40 3.01
CA ARG A 147 10.64 -18.10 1.96
C ARG A 147 9.82 -17.14 1.10
N VAL A 148 9.24 -16.10 1.69
CA VAL A 148 8.58 -15.02 0.95
C VAL A 148 9.58 -14.32 0.04
N LEU A 149 10.75 -13.96 0.56
CA LEU A 149 11.82 -13.32 -0.21
C LEU A 149 12.25 -14.17 -1.40
N GLU A 150 12.42 -15.47 -1.24
CA GLU A 150 12.74 -16.40 -2.33
C GLU A 150 11.69 -16.33 -3.46
N PHE A 151 10.40 -16.30 -3.12
CA PHE A 151 9.35 -16.14 -4.13
C PHE A 151 9.35 -14.76 -4.77
N ILE A 152 9.53 -13.68 -4.00
CA ILE A 152 9.62 -12.32 -4.53
C ILE A 152 10.77 -12.23 -5.53
N GLN A 153 11.95 -12.75 -5.17
CA GLN A 153 13.12 -12.82 -6.04
C GLN A 153 12.82 -13.67 -7.27
N ALA A 154 12.17 -14.83 -7.15
CA ALA A 154 11.78 -15.62 -8.32
C ALA A 154 10.88 -14.84 -9.30
N VAL A 155 9.91 -14.08 -8.78
CA VAL A 155 8.96 -13.29 -9.57
C VAL A 155 9.63 -12.06 -10.21
N LEU A 156 10.48 -11.33 -9.47
CA LEU A 156 11.05 -10.03 -9.87
C LEU A 156 12.54 -10.08 -10.31
N SER A 157 13.15 -11.26 -10.33
CA SER A 157 14.61 -11.59 -10.45
C SER A 157 15.46 -10.89 -11.51
N GLU A 158 14.87 -10.20 -12.49
CA GLU A 158 15.64 -9.59 -13.59
C GLU A 158 16.25 -8.23 -13.22
N GLU A 159 16.07 -7.76 -11.98
CA GLU A 159 16.46 -6.41 -11.59
C GLU A 159 17.32 -6.40 -10.32
N GLU A 160 18.45 -5.67 -10.39
CA GLU A 160 19.43 -5.50 -9.30
C GLU A 160 18.79 -5.08 -7.97
N LEU A 161 17.67 -4.37 -8.02
CA LEU A 161 16.96 -3.86 -6.84
C LEU A 161 16.49 -4.98 -5.88
N VAL A 162 16.06 -6.12 -6.40
CA VAL A 162 15.46 -7.20 -5.59
C VAL A 162 16.47 -8.32 -5.28
N GLY A 163 17.48 -8.49 -6.14
CA GLY A 163 18.53 -9.51 -5.96
C GLY A 163 19.34 -9.32 -4.68
N ASP A 164 19.57 -8.08 -4.26
CA ASP A 164 20.37 -7.76 -3.07
C ASP A 164 19.54 -7.66 -1.77
N LEU A 165 18.21 -7.81 -1.86
CA LEU A 165 17.33 -7.67 -0.71
C LEU A 165 17.57 -8.81 0.29
N SER A 166 17.89 -8.49 1.55
CA SER A 166 18.03 -9.48 2.61
C SER A 166 16.70 -9.77 3.32
N VAL A 167 16.67 -10.83 4.13
CA VAL A 167 15.53 -11.14 5.01
C VAL A 167 15.23 -9.99 5.97
N GLY A 168 16.28 -9.37 6.52
CA GLY A 168 16.14 -8.23 7.42
C GLY A 168 15.55 -7.01 6.72
N ASP A 169 16.01 -6.74 5.49
CA ASP A 169 15.51 -5.64 4.67
C ASP A 169 14.02 -5.80 4.35
N LEU A 170 13.60 -6.99 3.89
CA LEU A 170 12.19 -7.27 3.64
C LEU A 170 11.37 -7.16 4.92
N ALA A 171 11.88 -7.68 6.05
CA ALA A 171 11.17 -7.62 7.31
C ALA A 171 10.94 -6.18 7.79
N MET A 172 11.96 -5.32 7.61
CA MET A 172 11.88 -3.89 7.91
C MET A 172 10.84 -3.19 7.05
N LEU A 173 10.81 -3.45 5.73
CA LEU A 173 9.79 -2.86 4.86
C LEU A 173 8.38 -3.21 5.30
N VAL A 174 8.14 -4.50 5.58
CA VAL A 174 6.81 -4.99 5.95
C VAL A 174 6.38 -4.34 7.26
N GLY A 175 7.29 -4.22 8.23
CA GLY A 175 7.00 -3.52 9.47
C GLY A 175 6.77 -2.02 9.29
N GLN A 176 7.54 -1.35 8.43
CA GLN A 176 7.30 0.05 8.07
C GLN A 176 5.94 0.24 7.41
N VAL A 177 5.57 -0.58 6.42
CA VAL A 177 4.25 -0.51 5.80
C VAL A 177 3.16 -0.77 6.83
N ARG A 178 3.30 -1.79 7.68
CA ARG A 178 2.32 -2.11 8.72
C ARG A 178 2.12 -0.95 9.70
N MET A 179 3.18 -0.28 10.13
CA MET A 179 3.09 0.80 11.12
C MET A 179 2.62 2.14 10.55
N ASN A 180 2.68 2.32 9.22
CA ASN A 180 2.47 3.63 8.59
C ASN A 180 1.35 3.66 7.54
N ALA A 181 0.93 2.50 7.04
CA ALA A 181 -0.22 2.41 6.15
C ALA A 181 -1.50 2.68 6.94
N VAL A 182 -2.41 3.40 6.31
CA VAL A 182 -3.71 3.75 6.88
C VAL A 182 -4.80 3.13 6.05
N GLU A 183 -5.91 2.79 6.70
CA GLU A 183 -7.12 2.40 6.00
C GLU A 183 -7.63 3.58 5.17
N ALA A 184 -7.84 3.33 3.88
CA ALA A 184 -8.27 4.31 2.90
C ALA A 184 -9.60 3.88 2.30
N ILE A 185 -10.58 4.78 2.44
CA ILE A 185 -11.87 4.66 1.80
C ILE A 185 -11.84 5.51 0.53
N VAL A 186 -12.16 4.92 -0.61
CA VAL A 186 -12.29 5.61 -1.89
C VAL A 186 -13.76 5.58 -2.30
N PRO A 187 -14.47 6.72 -2.27
CA PRO A 187 -15.87 6.76 -2.63
C PRO A 187 -16.05 6.48 -4.13
N PRO A 188 -17.23 6.04 -4.59
CA PRO A 188 -17.50 5.92 -6.03
C PRO A 188 -17.32 7.28 -6.72
N ALA A 189 -16.86 7.25 -7.98
CA ALA A 189 -16.64 8.47 -8.76
C ALA A 189 -17.97 9.16 -9.12
N GLU A 190 -19.01 8.39 -9.45
CA GLU A 190 -20.39 8.82 -9.73
C GLU A 190 -21.36 7.65 -9.41
N ALA A 191 -22.67 7.93 -9.30
CA ALA A 191 -23.70 6.87 -9.36
C ALA A 191 -23.66 6.24 -10.77
N ASP A 192 -23.92 4.93 -10.89
CA ASP A 192 -23.92 4.34 -12.23
C ASP A 192 -25.04 4.91 -13.11
N ALA A 193 -25.00 4.61 -14.41
CA ALA A 193 -25.97 5.09 -15.37
C ALA A 193 -27.42 4.64 -15.05
N GLN A 194 -27.58 3.68 -14.14
CA GLN A 194 -28.86 3.15 -13.67
C GLN A 194 -29.34 3.79 -12.36
N GLY A 195 -28.55 4.69 -11.74
CA GLY A 195 -28.85 5.32 -10.46
C GLY A 195 -28.64 4.39 -9.26
N GLU A 196 -27.90 3.29 -9.44
CA GLU A 196 -27.55 2.35 -8.37
C GLU A 196 -26.43 2.93 -7.51
N GLN A 197 -26.58 2.77 -6.19
CA GLN A 197 -25.66 3.31 -5.21
C GLN A 197 -24.44 2.40 -5.11
N LEU A 198 -23.37 2.78 -5.80
CA LEU A 198 -22.11 2.06 -5.80
C LEU A 198 -21.44 2.12 -4.42
N GLN A 199 -20.94 0.98 -3.92
CA GLN A 199 -20.28 0.89 -2.61
C GLN A 199 -18.89 1.53 -2.64
N PRO A 200 -18.43 2.21 -1.58
CA PRO A 200 -17.04 2.66 -1.52
C PRO A 200 -16.08 1.47 -1.59
N ALA A 201 -14.89 1.71 -2.14
CA ALA A 201 -13.80 0.76 -2.06
C ALA A 201 -12.97 1.03 -0.82
N GLU A 202 -12.51 -0.02 -0.17
CA GLU A 202 -11.74 0.01 1.08
C GLU A 202 -10.43 -0.75 0.85
N GLY A 203 -9.35 -0.29 1.50
CA GLY A 203 -8.04 -0.94 1.43
C GLY A 203 -6.99 -0.19 2.22
N LEU A 204 -5.73 -0.62 2.13
CA LEU A 204 -4.60 0.07 2.74
C LEU A 204 -3.94 1.04 1.78
N ALA A 205 -3.56 2.21 2.28
CA ALA A 205 -2.76 3.18 1.54
C ALA A 205 -1.60 3.70 2.38
N LEU A 206 -0.43 3.85 1.76
CA LEU A 206 0.72 4.49 2.37
C LEU A 206 0.76 5.97 1.98
N HIS A 207 0.33 6.84 2.89
CA HIS A 207 0.34 8.29 2.69
C HIS A 207 1.49 8.92 3.48
N LEU A 208 2.65 9.13 2.84
CA LEU A 208 3.88 9.55 3.52
C LEU A 208 3.72 10.77 4.43
N VAL A 209 2.92 11.76 4.04
CA VAL A 209 2.64 12.94 4.89
C VAL A 209 1.82 12.54 6.12
N ALA A 210 0.75 11.77 5.95
CA ALA A 210 -0.07 11.30 7.06
C ALA A 210 0.73 10.41 8.02
N SER A 211 1.65 9.60 7.50
CA SER A 211 2.55 8.74 8.29
C SER A 211 3.55 9.51 9.17
N THR A 212 3.68 10.82 9.02
CA THR A 212 4.51 11.66 9.91
C THR A 212 3.74 12.28 11.08
N VAL A 213 2.42 12.11 11.12
CA VAL A 213 1.55 12.78 12.09
C VAL A 213 1.36 11.90 13.31
N ASN A 214 1.86 12.34 14.46
CA ASN A 214 1.82 11.57 15.70
C ASN A 214 0.42 11.43 16.30
N HIS A 215 0.31 10.47 17.22
CA HIS A 215 -0.88 10.26 18.02
C HIS A 215 -1.02 11.30 19.15
N ALA A 216 -2.25 11.75 19.41
CA ALA A 216 -2.66 12.31 20.70
C ALA A 216 -4.10 11.88 21.03
N CYS A 217 -4.38 11.53 22.30
CA CYS A 217 -5.74 11.17 22.73
C CYS A 217 -6.71 12.37 22.73
N GLU A 218 -6.19 13.59 22.61
CA GLU A 218 -6.97 14.80 22.39
C GLU A 218 -6.36 15.58 21.21
N PRO A 219 -6.58 15.08 19.98
CA PRO A 219 -5.87 15.57 18.81
C PRO A 219 -6.37 16.95 18.40
N ASN A 220 -5.54 17.66 17.63
CA ASN A 220 -5.90 18.92 16.99
C ASN A 220 -6.29 18.76 15.51
N CYS A 221 -6.07 17.58 14.92
CA CYS A 221 -6.51 17.22 13.58
C CYS A 221 -7.23 15.88 13.56
N ALA A 222 -8.04 15.66 12.53
CA ALA A 222 -8.58 14.37 12.16
C ALA A 222 -8.01 13.94 10.81
N LEU A 223 -7.63 12.67 10.69
CA LEU A 223 -7.32 12.05 9.41
C LEU A 223 -8.63 11.54 8.79
N GLN A 224 -8.94 12.00 7.59
CA GLN A 224 -10.13 11.61 6.84
C GLN A 224 -9.73 10.92 5.55
N SER A 225 -10.41 9.82 5.25
CA SER A 225 -10.50 9.23 3.92
C SER A 225 -11.98 9.19 3.52
N GLY A 226 -12.31 8.84 2.29
CA GLY A 226 -13.71 8.70 1.87
C GLY A 226 -14.42 9.99 1.43
N LEU A 227 -13.72 11.12 1.31
CA LEU A 227 -14.33 12.38 0.89
C LEU A 227 -14.81 12.29 -0.57
N ALA A 228 -16.12 12.48 -0.78
CA ALA A 228 -16.79 12.39 -2.08
C ALA A 228 -16.60 13.63 -2.98
N LEU A 229 -15.49 14.35 -2.80
CA LEU A 229 -15.10 15.47 -3.63
C LEU A 229 -14.17 14.95 -4.73
N ALA A 230 -14.51 15.24 -6.00
CA ALA A 230 -13.82 14.69 -7.15
C ALA A 230 -12.32 15.02 -7.15
N GLU A 231 -11.95 16.21 -6.65
CA GLU A 231 -10.58 16.75 -6.66
C GLU A 231 -9.65 16.06 -5.65
N ILE A 232 -10.21 15.48 -4.58
CA ILE A 232 -9.47 14.86 -3.47
C ILE A 232 -9.93 13.41 -3.22
N ARG A 233 -10.58 12.80 -4.22
CA ARG A 233 -11.07 11.42 -4.15
C ARG A 233 -9.90 10.46 -3.90
N GLY A 234 -10.01 9.68 -2.83
CA GLY A 234 -8.98 8.72 -2.41
C GLY A 234 -7.75 9.35 -1.77
N TRP A 235 -7.80 10.65 -1.42
CA TRP A 235 -6.75 11.28 -0.64
C TRP A 235 -6.98 11.03 0.86
N ALA A 236 -5.88 10.91 1.59
CA ALA A 236 -5.84 11.14 3.03
C ALA A 236 -5.81 12.64 3.30
N VAL A 237 -6.81 13.15 4.03
CA VAL A 237 -6.97 14.56 4.34
C VAL A 237 -6.81 14.78 5.83
N LEU A 238 -5.83 15.60 6.21
CA LEU A 238 -5.66 16.08 7.58
C LEU A 238 -6.49 17.35 7.76
N GLN A 239 -7.57 17.24 8.51
CA GLN A 239 -8.46 18.36 8.81
C GLN A 239 -8.23 18.87 10.23
N ALA A 240 -7.87 20.14 10.37
CA ALA A 240 -7.80 20.79 11.68
C ALA A 240 -9.18 20.83 12.36
N LEU A 241 -9.24 20.38 13.62
CA LEU A 241 -10.45 20.36 14.44
C LEU A 241 -10.69 21.70 15.16
N ARG A 242 -9.66 22.56 15.16
CA ARG A 242 -9.65 23.91 15.72
C ARG A 242 -8.55 24.72 15.04
N PRO A 243 -8.50 26.06 15.22
CA PRO A 243 -7.34 26.84 14.80
C PRO A 243 -6.04 26.28 15.40
N LEU A 244 -5.01 26.19 14.56
CA LEU A 244 -3.67 25.74 14.94
C LEU A 244 -2.75 26.95 15.08
N ALA A 245 -1.92 26.96 16.11
CA ALA A 245 -0.87 27.98 16.25
C ALA A 245 0.36 27.62 15.40
N GLU A 246 1.14 28.64 15.01
CA GLU A 246 2.45 28.40 14.39
C GLU A 246 3.37 27.64 15.34
N GLY A 247 4.04 26.61 14.85
CA GLY A 247 4.92 25.74 15.64
C GLY A 247 4.18 24.72 16.52
N GLU A 248 2.85 24.70 16.51
CA GLU A 248 2.07 23.66 17.16
C GLU A 248 2.22 22.32 16.42
N GLU A 249 2.53 21.24 17.14
CA GLU A 249 2.58 19.90 16.56
C GLU A 249 1.19 19.47 16.06
N VAL A 250 1.12 18.98 14.82
CA VAL A 250 -0.08 18.36 14.28
C VAL A 250 -0.19 16.94 14.81
N SER A 251 -1.34 16.58 15.35
CA SER A 251 -1.59 15.25 15.93
C SER A 251 -2.97 14.73 15.53
N ILE A 252 -3.09 13.41 15.36
CA ILE A 252 -4.34 12.69 15.09
C ILE A 252 -4.62 11.63 16.16
N GLU A 253 -5.82 11.05 16.14
CA GLU A 253 -6.16 9.90 16.95
C GLU A 253 -5.89 8.62 16.14
N TYR A 254 -5.19 7.65 16.73
CA TYR A 254 -4.86 6.36 16.09
C TYR A 254 -5.86 5.28 16.53
N VAL A 255 -6.21 5.32 17.82
CA VAL A 255 -7.14 4.40 18.48
C VAL A 255 -8.29 5.18 19.09
N GLY A 256 -9.47 4.57 19.15
CA GLY A 256 -10.63 5.20 19.78
C GLY A 256 -10.43 5.49 21.28
N ARG A 257 -11.29 6.35 21.84
CA ARG A 257 -11.28 6.70 23.27
C ARG A 257 -11.87 5.57 24.13
N GLY A 258 -11.13 4.48 24.26
CA GLY A 258 -11.44 3.33 25.10
C GLY A 258 -10.62 3.28 26.40
N ALA A 259 -11.04 2.42 27.32
CA ALA A 259 -10.26 2.11 28.53
C ALA A 259 -8.92 1.42 28.19
N ASP A 260 -8.91 0.64 27.11
CA ASP A 260 -7.78 -0.18 26.69
C ASP A 260 -6.84 0.54 25.71
N ARG A 261 -6.98 1.87 25.58
CA ARG A 261 -6.25 2.67 24.56
C ARG A 261 -4.73 2.52 24.66
N HIS A 262 -4.19 2.41 25.88
CA HIS A 262 -2.74 2.32 26.09
C HIS A 262 -2.22 0.95 25.69
N ASP A 263 -2.95 -0.10 26.04
CA ASP A 263 -2.64 -1.46 25.62
C ASP A 263 -2.70 -1.55 24.09
N GLU A 264 -3.72 -0.97 23.47
CA GLU A 264 -3.85 -0.94 22.00
C GLU A 264 -2.69 -0.17 21.33
N LEU A 265 -2.30 0.99 21.87
CA LEU A 265 -1.18 1.78 21.35
C LEU A 265 0.16 1.02 21.47
N LEU A 266 0.37 0.35 22.60
CA LEU A 266 1.57 -0.43 22.84
C LEU A 266 1.62 -1.67 21.95
N GLU A 267 0.51 -2.39 21.80
CA GLU A 267 0.43 -3.61 21.00
C GLU A 267 0.54 -3.34 19.50
N GLN A 268 -0.10 -2.29 18.99
CA GLN A 268 -0.13 -2.01 17.55
C GLN A 268 1.02 -1.10 17.08
N TRP A 269 1.44 -0.12 17.90
CA TRP A 269 2.45 0.88 17.52
C TRP A 269 3.69 0.90 18.43
N GLY A 270 3.72 0.15 19.53
CA GLY A 270 4.93 -0.01 20.35
C GLY A 270 5.31 1.20 21.19
N PHE A 271 4.36 2.06 21.57
CA PHE A 271 4.64 3.23 22.43
C PHE A 271 3.56 3.49 23.48
N ASP A 272 3.98 4.09 24.60
CA ASP A 272 3.09 4.63 25.63
C ASP A 272 2.76 6.10 25.37
N CYS A 273 1.47 6.44 25.30
CA CYS A 273 1.05 7.81 25.02
C CYS A 273 1.25 8.73 26.23
N ALA A 274 2.08 9.76 26.06
CA ALA A 274 2.37 10.78 27.08
C ALA A 274 1.63 12.12 26.86
N CYS A 275 0.51 12.11 26.12
CA CYS A 275 -0.25 13.34 25.87
C CYS A 275 -0.88 13.88 27.17
N ARG A 276 -1.32 15.15 27.16
CA ARG A 276 -1.95 15.84 28.32
C ARG A 276 -3.17 15.13 28.91
N HIS A 277 -3.80 14.23 28.16
CA HIS A 277 -4.97 13.47 28.60
C HIS A 277 -4.59 12.12 29.24
N CYS A 278 -3.35 11.66 29.05
CA CYS A 278 -2.80 10.45 29.65
C CYS A 278 -1.92 10.72 30.88
N GLY A 279 -1.26 11.88 30.91
CA GLY A 279 -0.37 12.31 32.00
C GLY A 279 -1.08 12.72 33.28
#